data_AF-A0A3C0I7H4-F1
#
_entry.id   AF-A0A3C0I7H4-F1
#
_cell.length_a   1.000
_cell.length_b   1.000
_cell.length_c   1.000
_cell.angle_alpha   90.00
_cell.angle_beta   90.00
_cell.angle_gamma   90.00
#
_symmetry.space_group_name_H-M   'P 1'
#
loop_
_entity.id
_entity.type
_entity.pdbx_description
1 polymer ?
#
loop_
_entity_poly.entity_id
_entity_poly.type
_entity_poly.pdbx_seq_one_letter_code
_entity_poly.pdbx_strand_id
1 'polypeptide(L)'
;MRKFSSYGAVDRELHYYVPRQELINGAIQELKGDNPNKGGHYITVWAPRQTGKTWIMREVFLTLAQEKDFDVVILSLQFLSEVTDSNRVAQLIAQELTKNLNLEKLSIERLEDFHRLFERGTLTKPLILILDEFDALDQTVIAGLVAVFRHIYNTRQNQVHKSTAEKSYLLHSIALIGVRAVLGIENLRGSPFNTQRSVPIPNLTCDEVTELFKSYQQESGQSIEPEVVQRLWAEFQGQPGLTCWFGELLTETYNQNLEQPILHPYFEGIYAKALNLLPNNNILNIISKAKQPPYKPFILELFQTKKKVNFLYDDPIINFLYMNGVVDIEEVGTSEIYVKFPCPYIQKRLFNYFARELYQEMDGLYGPFEDLSDTITDHNINIRQLLVRYEQYLQANREMILKEAPRRKNDLRVYEAVFHFHFYLYLVSFLRNYEAQIYPEFPTGNGQIDLLIRYAGQLFGLELKSFADQRSYRKALEQAAKYAQELSVTEIWLVLFIESVDEKNRELFETDYFENARGVTVHPLFVQTGKG
;
A
#
# COMPACT_ATOMS: atom_id res chain seq x y z
N MET A 1 -22.82 -3.49 -20.34
CA MET A 1 -22.41 -3.95 -19.02
C MET A 1 -21.30 -3.04 -18.53
N ARG A 2 -21.40 -2.54 -17.31
CA ARG A 2 -20.32 -1.81 -16.65
C ARG A 2 -19.10 -2.70 -16.45
N LYS A 3 -17.95 -2.05 -16.26
CA LYS A 3 -16.64 -2.68 -16.17
C LYS A 3 -15.94 -2.30 -14.87
N PHE A 4 -15.01 -3.13 -14.42
CA PHE A 4 -14.09 -2.66 -13.39
C PHE A 4 -13.09 -1.70 -14.02
N SER A 5 -12.68 -0.66 -13.30
CA SER A 5 -11.67 0.27 -13.80
C SER A 5 -10.68 0.64 -12.71
N SER A 6 -9.41 0.44 -13.04
CA SER A 6 -8.27 0.88 -12.23
C SER A 6 -7.50 2.05 -12.87
N TYR A 7 -7.99 2.54 -14.01
CA TYR A 7 -7.30 3.48 -14.88
C TYR A 7 -8.09 4.78 -15.01
N GLY A 8 -7.52 5.88 -14.51
CA GLY A 8 -8.11 7.21 -14.64
C GLY A 8 -9.36 7.43 -13.78
N ALA A 9 -10.20 8.38 -14.19
CA ALA A 9 -11.41 8.74 -13.46
C ALA A 9 -12.53 7.72 -13.72
N VAL A 10 -13.25 7.36 -12.66
CA VAL A 10 -14.42 6.50 -12.76
C VAL A 10 -15.55 7.25 -13.48
N ASP A 11 -16.25 6.54 -14.36
CA ASP A 11 -17.45 6.99 -15.07
C ASP A 11 -18.59 6.11 -14.57
N ARG A 12 -19.62 6.72 -14.00
CA ARG A 12 -20.71 6.00 -13.32
C ARG A 12 -21.58 5.18 -14.28
N GLU A 13 -21.59 5.54 -15.57
CA GLU A 13 -22.35 4.82 -16.60
C GLU A 13 -21.56 3.62 -17.13
N LEU A 14 -20.23 3.71 -17.15
CA LEU A 14 -19.35 2.70 -17.74
C LEU A 14 -18.67 1.78 -16.72
N HIS A 15 -18.53 2.22 -15.47
CA HIS A 15 -17.72 1.53 -14.46
C HIS A 15 -18.51 1.21 -13.18
N TYR A 16 -18.18 0.07 -12.57
CA TYR A 16 -18.62 -0.22 -11.21
C TYR A 16 -17.95 0.74 -10.23
N TYR A 17 -18.71 1.24 -9.27
CA TYR A 17 -18.22 2.21 -8.28
C TYR A 17 -18.97 2.09 -6.97
N VAL A 18 -18.38 2.62 -5.90
CA VAL A 18 -19.01 2.71 -4.59
C VAL A 18 -19.30 4.19 -4.28
N PRO A 19 -20.54 4.59 -3.97
CA PRO A 19 -20.93 6.00 -3.92
C PRO A 19 -20.18 6.88 -2.90
N ARG A 20 -19.76 6.34 -1.74
CA ARG A 20 -19.00 7.08 -0.70
C ARG A 20 -19.61 8.42 -0.30
N GLN A 21 -20.94 8.47 -0.19
CA GLN A 21 -21.69 9.72 -0.02
C GLN A 21 -21.30 10.51 1.24
N GLU A 22 -21.00 9.83 2.35
CA GLU A 22 -20.55 10.50 3.59
C GLU A 22 -19.24 11.27 3.40
N LEU A 23 -18.27 10.66 2.71
CA LEU A 23 -16.98 11.29 2.42
C LEU A 23 -17.13 12.48 1.46
N ILE A 24 -17.97 12.34 0.43
CA ILE A 24 -18.29 13.41 -0.51
C ILE A 24 -18.98 14.57 0.23
N ASN A 25 -19.98 14.29 1.06
CA ASN A 25 -20.70 15.30 1.83
C ASN A 25 -19.78 16.02 2.81
N GLY A 26 -18.89 15.29 3.48
CA GLY A 26 -17.89 15.89 4.38
C GLY A 26 -16.93 16.84 3.64
N ALA A 27 -16.43 16.45 2.46
CA ALA A 27 -15.58 17.31 1.65
C ALA A 27 -16.34 18.56 1.13
N ILE A 28 -17.60 18.40 0.72
CA ILE A 28 -18.48 19.52 0.33
C ILE A 28 -18.68 20.48 1.50
N GLN A 29 -18.99 19.96 2.70
CA GLN A 29 -19.16 20.76 3.90
C GLN A 29 -17.91 21.56 4.23
N GLU A 30 -16.73 20.94 4.13
CA GLU A 30 -15.45 21.62 4.35
C GLU A 30 -15.20 22.76 3.34
N LEU A 31 -15.51 22.55 2.05
CA LEU A 31 -15.37 23.61 1.04
C LEU A 31 -16.39 24.73 1.23
N LYS A 32 -17.65 24.41 1.51
CA LYS A 32 -18.70 25.42 1.73
C LYS A 32 -18.48 26.19 3.04
N GLY A 33 -17.89 25.56 4.05
CA GLY A 33 -17.75 26.08 5.41
C GLY A 33 -19.04 25.97 6.22
N ASP A 34 -18.93 26.16 7.54
CA ASP A 34 -20.06 26.02 8.48
C ASP A 34 -21.21 26.99 8.15
N ASN A 35 -20.87 28.16 7.60
CA ASN A 35 -21.82 29.09 7.03
C ASN A 35 -21.30 29.61 5.67
N PRO A 36 -21.89 29.17 4.54
CA PRO A 36 -21.45 29.54 3.20
C PRO A 36 -21.41 31.06 2.94
N ASN A 37 -22.28 31.82 3.61
CA ASN A 37 -22.32 33.28 3.51
C ASN A 37 -21.23 33.98 4.31
N LYS A 38 -20.50 33.29 5.19
CA LYS A 38 -19.41 33.85 6.01
C LYS A 38 -18.02 33.46 5.46
N GLY A 39 -17.89 32.26 4.91
CA GLY A 39 -16.65 31.83 4.25
C GLY A 39 -16.47 30.31 4.27
N GLY A 40 -15.67 29.81 3.33
CA GLY A 40 -15.26 28.41 3.23
C GLY A 40 -13.86 28.17 3.78
N HIS A 41 -13.41 26.92 3.69
CA HIS A 41 -12.08 26.51 4.17
C HIS A 41 -11.10 26.28 3.04
N TYR A 42 -9.82 26.47 3.35
CA TYR A 42 -8.72 26.05 2.48
C TYR A 42 -8.21 24.73 3.05
N ILE A 43 -8.42 23.65 2.30
CA ILE A 43 -8.21 22.28 2.74
C ILE A 43 -7.12 21.60 1.93
N THR A 44 -6.50 20.61 2.55
CA THR A 44 -5.60 19.67 1.87
C THR A 44 -6.29 18.31 1.77
N VAL A 45 -6.30 17.73 0.57
CA VAL A 45 -6.86 16.40 0.34
C VAL A 45 -5.70 15.44 0.18
N TRP A 46 -5.67 14.41 1.03
CA TRP A 46 -4.52 13.52 1.09
C TRP A 46 -4.92 12.07 1.30
N ALA A 47 -4.22 11.19 0.58
CA ALA A 47 -4.19 9.76 0.73
C ALA A 47 -3.03 9.20 -0.12
N PRO A 48 -2.51 7.99 0.16
CA PRO A 48 -1.49 7.33 -0.66
C PRO A 48 -1.93 7.19 -2.13
N ARG A 49 -1.02 6.91 -3.06
CA ARG A 49 -1.37 6.76 -4.50
C ARG A 49 -2.47 5.70 -4.73
N GLN A 50 -3.32 5.95 -5.75
CA GLN A 50 -4.40 5.06 -6.19
C GLN A 50 -5.49 4.71 -5.14
N THR A 51 -5.80 5.65 -4.27
CA THR A 51 -6.86 5.57 -3.24
C THR A 51 -8.19 6.23 -3.65
N GLY A 52 -8.34 6.64 -4.91
CA GLY A 52 -9.57 7.23 -5.42
C GLY A 52 -9.76 8.74 -5.12
N LYS A 53 -8.69 9.45 -4.74
CA LYS A 53 -8.73 10.90 -4.44
C LYS A 53 -9.34 11.74 -5.56
N THR A 54 -8.81 11.62 -6.77
CA THR A 54 -9.28 12.35 -7.96
C THR A 54 -10.75 12.06 -8.23
N TRP A 55 -11.20 10.82 -8.03
CA TRP A 55 -12.60 10.48 -8.20
C TRP A 55 -13.49 11.18 -7.17
N ILE A 56 -13.19 11.06 -5.87
CA ILE A 56 -13.97 11.74 -4.82
C ILE A 56 -14.04 13.25 -5.07
N MET A 57 -12.92 13.89 -5.42
CA MET A 57 -12.90 15.34 -5.66
C MET A 57 -13.60 15.73 -6.96
N ARG A 58 -13.63 14.86 -7.97
CA ARG A 58 -14.47 15.04 -9.16
C ARG A 58 -15.95 14.96 -8.81
N GLU A 59 -16.36 14.06 -7.93
CA GLU A 59 -17.76 13.98 -7.48
C GLU A 59 -18.18 15.18 -6.64
N VAL A 60 -17.28 15.66 -5.77
CA VAL A 60 -17.44 16.93 -5.05
C VAL A 60 -17.62 18.08 -6.06
N PHE A 61 -16.77 18.16 -7.07
CA PHE A 61 -16.87 19.15 -8.15
C PHE A 61 -18.22 19.07 -8.88
N LEU A 62 -18.62 17.89 -9.35
CA LEU A 62 -19.86 17.68 -10.10
C LEU A 62 -21.09 18.05 -9.28
N THR A 63 -21.08 17.75 -7.98
CA THR A 63 -22.18 18.09 -7.07
C THR A 63 -22.25 19.61 -6.85
N LEU A 64 -21.11 20.25 -6.55
CA LEU A 64 -21.05 21.70 -6.32
C LEU A 64 -21.35 22.51 -7.58
N ALA A 65 -20.94 22.03 -8.76
CA ALA A 65 -21.19 22.72 -10.03
C ALA A 65 -22.67 22.79 -10.43
N GLN A 66 -23.53 21.96 -9.81
CA GLN A 66 -24.99 22.05 -9.98
C GLN A 66 -25.61 23.16 -9.11
N GLU A 67 -24.90 23.62 -8.08
CA GLU A 67 -25.33 24.73 -7.24
C GLU A 67 -25.09 26.08 -7.93
N LYS A 68 -25.89 27.09 -7.61
CA LYS A 68 -25.79 28.43 -8.22
C LYS A 68 -25.01 29.44 -7.39
N ASP A 69 -24.70 29.08 -6.15
CA ASP A 69 -24.11 29.98 -5.15
C ASP A 69 -22.62 30.23 -5.39
N PHE A 70 -21.95 29.33 -6.11
CA PHE A 70 -20.51 29.36 -6.35
C PHE A 70 -20.18 29.09 -7.82
N ASP A 71 -19.13 29.73 -8.31
CA ASP A 71 -18.38 29.19 -9.45
C ASP A 71 -17.44 28.12 -8.91
N VAL A 72 -17.30 27.01 -9.64
CA VAL A 72 -16.48 25.87 -9.22
C VAL A 72 -15.55 25.50 -10.36
N VAL A 73 -14.26 25.41 -10.09
CA VAL A 73 -13.25 25.01 -11.08
C VAL A 73 -12.35 23.93 -10.50
N ILE A 74 -12.09 22.89 -11.30
CA ILE A 74 -11.10 21.85 -11.02
C ILE A 74 -10.01 21.88 -12.09
N LEU A 75 -8.74 21.92 -11.68
CA LEU A 75 -7.58 21.88 -12.58
C LEU A 75 -6.60 20.79 -12.12
N SER A 76 -6.16 19.91 -13.02
CA SER A 76 -4.96 19.07 -12.77
C SER A 76 -3.72 19.87 -13.14
N LEU A 77 -2.71 19.87 -12.26
CA LEU A 77 -1.47 20.61 -12.46
C LEU A 77 -0.32 19.72 -12.98
N GLN A 78 -0.60 18.47 -13.38
CA GLN A 78 0.42 17.53 -13.86
C GLN A 78 1.23 18.07 -15.04
N PHE A 79 0.58 18.79 -15.94
CA PHE A 79 1.21 19.35 -17.14
C PHE A 79 2.25 20.45 -16.84
N LEU A 80 2.31 20.89 -15.58
CA LEU A 80 3.25 21.90 -15.09
C LEU A 80 4.42 21.28 -14.32
N SER A 81 4.54 19.95 -14.26
CA SER A 81 5.54 19.28 -13.43
C SER A 81 6.99 19.59 -13.78
N GLU A 82 7.25 19.99 -15.03
CA GLU A 82 8.58 20.35 -15.51
C GLU A 82 8.83 21.88 -15.49
N VAL A 83 7.83 22.67 -15.08
CA VAL A 83 7.92 24.13 -15.06
C VAL A 83 8.37 24.60 -13.68
N THR A 84 9.61 25.08 -13.58
CA THR A 84 10.20 25.56 -12.32
C THR A 84 10.05 27.06 -12.09
N ASP A 85 9.74 27.84 -13.13
CA ASP A 85 9.49 29.28 -12.99
C ASP A 85 8.09 29.54 -12.41
N SER A 86 8.07 30.07 -11.18
CA SER A 86 6.85 30.43 -10.45
C SER A 86 5.96 31.43 -11.20
N ASN A 87 6.54 32.37 -11.94
CA ASN A 87 5.77 33.35 -12.72
C ASN A 87 5.08 32.65 -13.89
N ARG A 88 5.79 31.73 -14.56
CA ARG A 88 5.24 30.96 -15.67
C ARG A 88 4.12 30.03 -15.22
N VAL A 89 4.28 29.39 -14.06
CA VAL A 89 3.21 28.57 -13.47
C VAL A 89 1.97 29.40 -13.14
N ALA A 90 2.14 30.55 -12.46
CA ALA A 90 1.03 31.44 -12.15
C ALA A 90 0.30 31.93 -13.41
N GLN A 91 1.04 32.27 -14.47
CA GLN A 91 0.50 32.64 -15.78
C GLN A 91 -0.37 31.53 -16.38
N LEU A 92 0.13 30.28 -16.40
CA LEU A 92 -0.58 29.16 -17.00
C LEU A 92 -1.84 28.80 -16.20
N ILE A 93 -1.77 28.81 -14.87
CA ILE A 93 -2.94 28.61 -14.01
C ILE A 93 -3.96 29.74 -14.24
N ALA A 94 -3.53 31.01 -14.30
CA ALA A 94 -4.41 32.13 -14.56
C ALA A 94 -5.10 32.04 -15.93
N GLN A 95 -4.39 31.57 -16.96
CA GLN A 95 -4.96 31.35 -18.29
C GLN A 95 -6.05 30.27 -18.28
N GLU A 96 -5.80 29.13 -17.63
CA GLU A 96 -6.81 28.08 -17.50
C GLU A 96 -8.01 28.54 -16.68
N LEU A 97 -7.81 29.25 -15.58
CA LEU A 97 -8.90 29.81 -14.77
C LEU A 97 -9.75 30.82 -15.54
N THR A 98 -9.10 31.75 -16.25
CA THR A 98 -9.77 32.77 -17.09
C THR A 98 -10.63 32.10 -18.16
N LYS A 99 -10.12 31.03 -18.78
CA LYS A 99 -10.84 30.24 -19.77
C LYS A 99 -12.03 29.50 -19.17
N ASN A 100 -11.84 28.80 -18.05
CA ASN A 100 -12.92 28.02 -17.40
C ASN A 100 -14.04 28.92 -16.86
N LEU A 101 -13.70 30.13 -16.41
CA LEU A 101 -14.65 31.10 -15.85
C LEU A 101 -15.20 32.09 -16.90
N ASN A 102 -14.77 32.01 -18.16
CA ASN A 102 -15.12 32.94 -19.24
C ASN A 102 -14.86 34.42 -18.88
N LEU A 103 -13.72 34.70 -18.26
CA LEU A 103 -13.32 36.04 -17.84
C LEU A 103 -12.60 36.79 -18.98
N GLU A 104 -12.58 38.12 -18.90
CA GLU A 104 -11.71 38.92 -19.76
C GLU A 104 -10.24 38.60 -19.47
N LYS A 105 -9.38 38.67 -20.50
CA LYS A 105 -7.96 38.35 -20.35
C LYS A 105 -7.30 39.30 -19.36
N LEU A 106 -6.89 38.75 -18.22
CA LEU A 106 -6.05 39.43 -17.24
C LEU A 106 -4.58 39.10 -17.49
N SER A 107 -3.72 40.13 -17.59
CA SER A 107 -2.27 39.93 -17.68
C SER A 107 -1.70 39.69 -16.28
N ILE A 108 -1.19 38.48 -16.03
CA ILE A 108 -0.43 38.14 -14.84
C ILE A 108 1.03 38.02 -15.26
N GLU A 109 1.87 38.99 -14.93
CA GLU A 109 3.30 38.94 -15.30
C GLU A 109 4.13 38.25 -14.22
N ARG A 110 3.79 38.51 -12.95
CA ARG A 110 4.50 37.96 -11.79
C ARG A 110 3.58 37.15 -10.89
N LEU A 111 4.18 36.24 -10.12
CA LEU A 111 3.48 35.45 -9.12
C LEU A 111 2.72 36.35 -8.12
N GLU A 112 3.28 37.49 -7.72
CA GLU A 112 2.61 38.40 -6.80
C GLU A 112 1.33 38.99 -7.37
N ASP A 113 1.25 39.18 -8.70
CA ASP A 113 0.03 39.70 -9.33
C ASP A 113 -1.10 38.65 -9.39
N PHE A 114 -0.80 37.38 -9.14
CA PHE A 114 -1.76 36.28 -9.23
C PHE A 114 -2.98 36.45 -8.32
N HIS A 115 -2.84 37.17 -7.19
CA HIS A 115 -3.98 37.45 -6.31
C HIS A 115 -5.09 38.27 -7.00
N ARG A 116 -4.74 39.09 -8.00
CA ARG A 116 -5.68 40.01 -8.68
C ARG A 116 -6.79 39.26 -9.40
N LEU A 117 -6.49 38.07 -9.91
CA LEU A 117 -7.48 37.19 -10.55
C LEU A 117 -8.67 36.90 -9.63
N PHE A 118 -8.44 36.87 -8.32
CA PHE A 118 -9.45 36.52 -7.32
C PHE A 118 -10.17 37.73 -6.71
N GLU A 119 -9.86 38.94 -7.15
CA GLU A 119 -10.53 40.15 -6.66
C GLU A 119 -11.97 40.23 -7.15
N ARG A 120 -12.84 40.87 -6.37
CA ARG A 120 -14.25 41.13 -6.74
C ARG A 120 -14.39 41.99 -8.01
N GLY A 121 -13.34 42.70 -8.41
CA GLY A 121 -13.31 43.43 -9.69
C GLY A 121 -13.18 42.51 -10.90
N THR A 122 -12.66 41.30 -10.71
CA THR A 122 -12.40 40.31 -11.76
C THR A 122 -13.40 39.15 -11.69
N LEU A 123 -13.63 38.60 -10.50
CA LEU A 123 -14.65 37.59 -10.27
C LEU A 123 -15.98 38.24 -9.94
N THR A 124 -17.07 37.71 -10.51
CA THR A 124 -18.43 38.18 -10.24
C THR A 124 -19.15 37.36 -9.18
N LYS A 125 -18.65 36.16 -8.88
CA LYS A 125 -19.20 35.24 -7.89
C LYS A 125 -18.10 34.60 -7.01
N PRO A 126 -18.48 34.11 -5.81
CA PRO A 126 -17.59 33.32 -4.99
C PRO A 126 -17.07 32.07 -5.72
N LEU A 127 -15.76 31.81 -5.66
CA LEU A 127 -15.09 30.72 -6.37
C LEU A 127 -14.64 29.62 -5.41
N ILE A 128 -15.00 28.37 -5.71
CA ILE A 128 -14.43 27.16 -5.13
C ILE A 128 -13.39 26.61 -6.12
N LEU A 129 -12.13 26.56 -5.71
CA LEU A 129 -11.02 26.09 -6.56
C LEU A 129 -10.48 24.75 -6.08
N ILE A 130 -10.45 23.75 -6.95
CA ILE A 130 -9.85 22.44 -6.69
C ILE A 130 -8.60 22.30 -7.58
N LEU A 131 -7.43 22.11 -6.97
CA LEU A 131 -6.17 21.89 -7.67
C LEU A 131 -5.71 20.44 -7.42
N ASP A 132 -5.83 19.61 -8.45
CA ASP A 132 -5.35 18.23 -8.45
C ASP A 132 -3.86 18.15 -8.79
N GLU A 133 -3.18 17.13 -8.25
CA GLU A 133 -1.74 16.88 -8.43
C GLU A 133 -0.89 18.11 -8.13
N PHE A 134 -1.24 18.84 -7.07
CA PHE A 134 -0.53 20.06 -6.68
C PHE A 134 0.91 19.77 -6.19
N ASP A 135 1.18 18.53 -5.76
CA ASP A 135 2.51 18.01 -5.45
C ASP A 135 3.37 17.69 -6.69
N ALA A 136 2.83 17.79 -7.90
CA ALA A 136 3.61 17.67 -9.13
C ALA A 136 4.47 18.91 -9.40
N LEU A 137 4.14 20.06 -8.79
CA LEU A 137 4.86 21.32 -8.96
C LEU A 137 6.19 21.32 -8.19
N ASP A 138 7.14 22.15 -8.65
CA ASP A 138 8.37 22.41 -7.92
C ASP A 138 8.09 23.01 -6.51
N GLN A 139 8.94 22.67 -5.53
CA GLN A 139 8.76 23.11 -4.14
C GLN A 139 8.73 24.63 -3.98
N THR A 140 9.55 25.36 -4.74
CA THR A 140 9.60 26.83 -4.67
C THR A 140 8.32 27.45 -5.22
N VAL A 141 7.77 26.85 -6.29
CA VAL A 141 6.50 27.23 -6.90
C VAL A 141 5.35 26.98 -5.92
N ILE A 142 5.32 25.81 -5.28
CA ILE A 142 4.33 25.46 -4.24
C ILE A 142 4.34 26.51 -3.14
N ALA A 143 5.53 26.81 -2.58
CA ALA A 143 5.66 27.80 -1.51
C ALA A 143 5.15 29.18 -1.94
N GLY A 144 5.44 29.59 -3.17
CA GLY A 144 4.98 30.85 -3.76
C GLY A 144 3.47 30.94 -3.91
N LEU A 145 2.83 29.97 -4.58
CA LEU A 145 1.37 29.94 -4.78
C LEU A 145 0.63 29.92 -3.45
N VAL A 146 1.13 29.13 -2.51
CA VAL A 146 0.55 29.01 -1.18
C VAL A 146 0.64 30.33 -0.40
N ALA A 147 1.73 31.10 -0.54
CA ALA A 147 1.84 32.43 0.06
C ALA A 147 0.76 33.39 -0.50
N VAL A 148 0.47 33.33 -1.81
CA VAL A 148 -0.61 34.10 -2.44
C VAL A 148 -1.97 33.69 -1.88
N PHE A 149 -2.26 32.39 -1.82
CA PHE A 149 -3.52 31.88 -1.26
C PHE A 149 -3.69 32.28 0.22
N ARG A 150 -2.62 32.24 1.01
CA ARG A 150 -2.63 32.69 2.42
C ARG A 150 -2.94 34.19 2.53
N HIS A 151 -2.37 35.02 1.66
CA HIS A 151 -2.67 36.46 1.63
C HIS A 151 -4.17 36.71 1.37
N ILE A 152 -4.74 36.02 0.39
CA ILE A 152 -6.17 36.10 0.05
C ILE A 152 -7.03 35.67 1.23
N TYR A 153 -6.73 34.52 1.82
CA TYR A 153 -7.46 33.96 2.96
C TYR A 153 -7.48 34.93 4.15
N ASN A 154 -6.32 35.42 4.57
CA ASN A 154 -6.21 36.33 5.71
C ASN A 154 -6.97 37.64 5.47
N THR A 155 -6.90 38.18 4.25
CA THR A 155 -7.66 39.38 3.89
C THR A 155 -9.16 39.16 3.99
N ARG A 156 -9.66 38.00 3.54
CA ARG A 156 -11.07 37.61 3.66
C ARG A 156 -11.49 37.39 5.12
N GLN A 157 -10.61 36.86 5.97
CA GLN A 157 -10.88 36.65 7.40
C GLN A 157 -10.98 37.97 8.17
N ASN A 158 -10.22 38.99 7.77
CA ASN A 158 -10.32 40.34 8.38
C ASN A 158 -11.60 41.11 8.01
N GLN A 159 -12.48 40.53 7.17
CA GLN A 159 -13.73 41.12 6.70
C GLN A 159 -14.96 40.39 7.25
N VAL A 160 -14.96 40.06 8.56
CA VAL A 160 -15.99 39.24 9.24
C VAL A 160 -17.43 39.78 9.12
N HIS A 161 -17.59 41.08 8.94
CA HIS A 161 -18.88 41.75 8.81
C HIS A 161 -19.48 41.65 7.40
N LYS A 162 -18.67 41.28 6.39
CA LYS A 162 -19.10 41.14 5.00
C LYS A 162 -19.54 39.71 4.72
N SER A 163 -20.59 39.56 3.92
CA SER A 163 -20.92 38.27 3.32
C SER A 163 -19.86 37.85 2.29
N THR A 164 -19.81 36.56 1.96
CA THR A 164 -18.86 35.99 0.99
C THR A 164 -18.80 36.78 -0.32
N ALA A 165 -19.93 37.22 -0.86
CA ALA A 165 -20.02 37.99 -2.11
C ALA A 165 -19.57 39.46 -1.97
N GLU A 166 -19.53 40.00 -0.76
CA GLU A 166 -19.15 41.39 -0.50
C GLU A 166 -17.65 41.57 -0.20
N LYS A 167 -16.92 40.47 0.05
CA LYS A 167 -15.49 40.48 0.37
C LYS A 167 -14.65 40.98 -0.80
N SER A 168 -13.46 41.49 -0.50
CA SER A 168 -12.55 42.07 -1.52
C SER A 168 -12.00 41.02 -2.48
N TYR A 169 -11.74 39.81 -1.98
CA TYR A 169 -11.43 38.64 -2.79
C TYR A 169 -12.61 37.68 -2.76
N LEU A 170 -12.93 37.05 -3.88
CA LEU A 170 -14.02 36.09 -4.01
C LEU A 170 -13.57 34.63 -4.04
N LEU A 171 -12.28 34.32 -3.90
CA LEU A 171 -11.82 32.95 -3.68
C LEU A 171 -12.37 32.42 -2.34
N HIS A 172 -13.44 31.65 -2.39
CA HIS A 172 -14.22 31.19 -1.25
C HIS A 172 -13.49 30.10 -0.47
N SER A 173 -13.03 29.09 -1.21
CA SER A 173 -12.39 27.90 -0.68
C SER A 173 -11.40 27.32 -1.70
N ILE A 174 -10.44 26.56 -1.20
CA ILE A 174 -9.47 25.84 -2.03
C ILE A 174 -9.35 24.41 -1.53
N ALA A 175 -9.32 23.43 -2.44
CA ALA A 175 -8.86 22.09 -2.16
C ALA A 175 -7.54 21.84 -2.91
N LEU A 176 -6.46 21.58 -2.17
CA LEU A 176 -5.17 21.20 -2.74
C LEU A 176 -4.97 19.69 -2.57
N ILE A 177 -4.89 18.94 -3.67
CA ILE A 177 -4.75 17.48 -3.65
C ILE A 177 -3.26 17.13 -3.79
N GLY A 178 -2.77 16.24 -2.92
CA GLY A 178 -1.39 15.70 -2.98
C GLY A 178 -0.38 16.32 -2.01
N VAL A 179 -0.72 17.39 -1.30
CA VAL A 179 0.29 18.35 -0.75
C VAL A 179 0.86 18.04 0.64
N ARG A 180 0.53 16.90 1.26
CA ARG A 180 0.79 16.73 2.71
C ARG A 180 2.27 16.65 3.11
N ALA A 181 3.19 16.27 2.21
CA ALA A 181 4.63 16.25 2.52
C ALA A 181 5.29 17.65 2.44
N VAL A 182 4.90 18.48 1.46
CA VAL A 182 5.60 19.73 1.14
C VAL A 182 5.29 20.85 2.13
N LEU A 183 4.11 20.85 2.76
CA LEU A 183 3.68 21.94 3.64
C LEU A 183 4.07 21.76 5.11
N GLY A 184 4.48 20.55 5.53
CA GLY A 184 4.73 20.19 6.93
C GLY A 184 6.19 19.95 7.32
N ILE A 185 7.07 19.55 6.39
CA ILE A 185 8.41 19.03 6.75
C ILE A 185 9.54 19.98 6.35
N GLU A 186 9.36 20.82 5.32
CA GLU A 186 10.46 21.67 4.79
C GLU A 186 10.17 23.18 4.83
N ASN A 187 8.99 23.61 5.29
CA ASN A 187 8.70 25.03 5.46
C ASN A 187 9.25 25.54 6.81
N LEU A 188 10.45 26.12 6.78
CA LEU A 188 11.06 26.93 7.87
C LEU A 188 10.17 28.07 8.42
N ARG A 189 8.97 28.30 7.85
CA ARG A 189 8.06 29.43 8.15
C ARG A 189 6.67 29.01 8.68
N GLY A 190 6.48 27.74 9.05
CA GLY A 190 5.25 27.23 9.65
C GLY A 190 4.13 26.90 8.65
N SER A 191 3.02 26.30 9.15
CA SER A 191 1.89 25.86 8.34
C SER A 191 1.35 27.00 7.45
N PRO A 192 1.16 26.78 6.15
CA PRO A 192 0.74 27.85 5.26
C PRO A 192 -0.72 28.27 5.44
N PHE A 193 -1.56 27.36 5.92
CA PHE A 193 -2.91 27.66 6.36
C PHE A 193 -2.96 27.42 7.87
N ASN A 194 -3.34 28.45 8.64
CA ASN A 194 -3.58 28.32 10.09
C ASN A 194 -4.79 27.41 10.43
N THR A 195 -5.35 26.74 9.42
CA THR A 195 -6.39 25.71 9.50
C THR A 195 -5.82 24.43 8.90
N GLN A 196 -5.28 23.54 9.72
CA GLN A 196 -4.79 22.20 9.33
C GLN A 196 -5.96 21.26 9.00
N ARG A 197 -6.90 21.69 8.16
CA ARG A 197 -8.02 20.86 7.74
C ARG A 197 -7.55 19.95 6.62
N SER A 198 -7.43 18.66 6.94
CA SER A 198 -7.08 17.61 6.00
C SER A 198 -8.25 16.66 5.86
N VAL A 199 -8.62 16.33 4.62
CA VAL A 199 -9.62 15.30 4.32
C VAL A 199 -8.89 14.01 3.96
N PRO A 200 -8.81 13.02 4.87
CA PRO A 200 -8.24 11.72 4.56
C PRO A 200 -9.20 10.93 3.68
N ILE A 201 -8.67 10.25 2.66
CA ILE A 201 -9.45 9.34 1.81
C ILE A 201 -9.01 7.90 2.10
N PRO A 202 -9.80 7.12 2.87
CA PRO A 202 -9.42 5.76 3.21
C PRO A 202 -9.60 4.80 2.03
N ASN A 203 -8.98 3.63 2.13
CA ASN A 203 -9.27 2.48 1.27
C ASN A 203 -10.76 2.10 1.34
N LEU A 204 -11.24 1.31 0.37
CA LEU A 204 -12.56 0.67 0.44
C LEU A 204 -12.69 -0.10 1.74
N THR A 205 -13.89 -0.23 2.30
CA THR A 205 -14.16 -1.19 3.38
C THR A 205 -14.51 -2.57 2.80
N CYS A 206 -14.55 -3.60 3.65
CA CYS A 206 -14.98 -4.94 3.23
C CYS A 206 -16.39 -4.92 2.63
N ASP A 207 -17.30 -4.16 3.23
CA ASP A 207 -18.67 -3.99 2.75
C ASP A 207 -18.71 -3.24 1.41
N GLU A 208 -17.90 -2.20 1.25
CA GLU A 208 -17.80 -1.45 -0.01
C GLU A 208 -17.27 -2.33 -1.15
N VAL A 209 -16.26 -3.17 -0.89
CA VAL A 209 -15.76 -4.15 -1.88
C VAL A 209 -16.83 -5.19 -2.17
N THR A 210 -17.53 -5.69 -1.16
CA THR A 210 -18.61 -6.66 -1.34
C THR A 210 -19.73 -6.11 -2.23
N GLU A 211 -20.16 -4.87 -1.99
CA GLU A 211 -21.20 -4.21 -2.79
C GLU A 211 -20.74 -3.94 -4.23
N LEU A 212 -19.45 -3.63 -4.43
CA LEU A 212 -18.86 -3.48 -5.77
C LEU A 212 -18.99 -4.77 -6.60
N PHE A 213 -18.60 -5.91 -6.03
CA PHE A 213 -18.71 -7.21 -6.71
C PHE A 213 -20.16 -7.71 -6.82
N LYS A 214 -21.02 -7.36 -5.87
CA LYS A 214 -22.46 -7.63 -5.96
C LYS A 214 -23.11 -6.86 -7.11
N SER A 215 -22.73 -5.61 -7.35
CA SER A 215 -23.19 -4.84 -8.51
C SER A 215 -22.85 -5.53 -9.83
N TYR A 216 -21.64 -6.09 -9.93
CA TYR A 216 -21.23 -6.91 -11.06
C TYR A 216 -22.09 -8.17 -11.20
N GLN A 217 -22.30 -8.93 -10.13
CA GLN A 217 -23.12 -10.16 -10.16
C GLN A 217 -24.56 -9.87 -10.61
N GLN A 218 -25.15 -8.76 -10.14
CA GLN A 218 -26.51 -8.35 -10.50
C GLN A 218 -26.63 -7.98 -11.99
N GLU A 219 -25.63 -7.30 -12.54
CA GLU A 219 -25.67 -6.83 -13.93
C GLU A 219 -25.24 -7.89 -14.94
N SER A 220 -24.26 -8.73 -14.58
CA SER A 220 -23.75 -9.80 -15.44
C SER A 220 -24.57 -11.08 -15.36
N GLY A 221 -25.25 -11.33 -14.24
CA GLY A 221 -25.87 -12.61 -13.92
C GLY A 221 -24.89 -13.71 -13.52
N GLN A 222 -23.58 -13.45 -13.57
CA GLN A 222 -22.54 -14.41 -13.19
C GLN A 222 -22.33 -14.37 -11.68
N SER A 223 -22.52 -15.49 -11.00
CA SER A 223 -22.30 -15.59 -9.54
C SER A 223 -20.81 -15.68 -9.20
N ILE A 224 -20.41 -15.05 -8.10
CA ILE A 224 -19.07 -15.13 -7.52
C ILE A 224 -19.19 -15.77 -6.14
N GLU A 225 -18.37 -16.77 -5.88
CA GLU A 225 -18.30 -17.41 -4.56
C GLU A 225 -17.91 -16.38 -3.47
N PRO A 226 -18.60 -16.33 -2.32
CA PRO A 226 -18.32 -15.34 -1.28
C PRO A 226 -16.87 -15.35 -0.79
N GLU A 227 -16.25 -16.53 -0.72
CA GLU A 227 -14.85 -16.70 -0.32
C GLU A 227 -13.89 -16.00 -1.29
N VAL A 228 -14.21 -15.92 -2.59
CA VAL A 228 -13.40 -15.18 -3.57
C VAL A 228 -13.35 -13.69 -3.24
N VAL A 229 -14.50 -13.09 -2.88
CA VAL A 229 -14.58 -11.67 -2.52
C VAL A 229 -13.86 -11.42 -1.19
N GLN A 230 -13.99 -12.33 -0.22
CA GLN A 230 -13.28 -12.26 1.06
C GLN A 230 -11.76 -12.36 0.87
N ARG A 231 -11.29 -13.31 0.04
CA ARG A 231 -9.87 -13.46 -0.29
C ARG A 231 -9.32 -12.23 -1.00
N LEU A 232 -10.07 -11.68 -1.95
CA LEU A 232 -9.71 -10.44 -2.64
C LEU A 232 -9.56 -9.27 -1.65
N TRP A 233 -10.53 -9.10 -0.75
CA TRP A 233 -10.46 -8.10 0.30
C TRP A 233 -9.22 -8.31 1.19
N ALA A 234 -8.96 -9.55 1.63
CA ALA A 234 -7.82 -9.88 2.48
C ALA A 234 -6.47 -9.52 1.80
N GLU A 235 -6.34 -9.81 0.50
CA GLU A 235 -5.10 -9.57 -0.25
C GLU A 235 -4.83 -8.10 -0.56
N PHE A 236 -5.87 -7.33 -0.87
CA PHE A 236 -5.73 -5.95 -1.35
C PHE A 236 -6.10 -4.90 -0.30
N GLN A 237 -6.69 -5.29 0.83
CA GLN A 237 -7.10 -4.43 1.95
C GLN A 237 -7.88 -3.19 1.47
N GLY A 238 -8.75 -3.39 0.48
CA GLY A 238 -9.60 -2.34 -0.07
C GLY A 238 -8.90 -1.28 -0.90
N GLN A 239 -7.63 -1.43 -1.25
CA GLN A 239 -6.97 -0.44 -2.10
C GLN A 239 -7.73 -0.35 -3.44
N PRO A 240 -8.37 0.79 -3.77
CA PRO A 240 -9.27 0.88 -4.92
C PRO A 240 -8.61 0.48 -6.23
N GLY A 241 -7.39 0.97 -6.48
CA GLY A 241 -6.64 0.64 -7.70
C GLY A 241 -6.38 -0.86 -7.88
N LEU A 242 -5.92 -1.56 -6.83
CA LEU A 242 -5.66 -3.00 -6.90
C LEU A 242 -6.95 -3.83 -6.92
N THR A 243 -7.94 -3.43 -6.13
CA THR A 243 -9.26 -4.10 -6.05
C THR A 243 -9.94 -4.09 -7.41
N CYS A 244 -10.02 -2.92 -8.06
CA CYS A 244 -10.64 -2.81 -9.37
C CYS A 244 -9.80 -3.46 -10.47
N TRP A 245 -8.47 -3.31 -10.42
CA TRP A 245 -7.59 -3.98 -11.39
C TRP A 245 -7.78 -5.50 -11.34
N PHE A 246 -7.80 -6.08 -10.15
CA PHE A 246 -8.02 -7.51 -10.01
C PHE A 246 -9.46 -7.93 -10.37
N GLY A 247 -10.45 -7.09 -10.08
CA GLY A 247 -11.83 -7.29 -10.55
C GLY A 247 -11.92 -7.38 -12.08
N GLU A 248 -11.21 -6.51 -12.80
CA GLU A 248 -11.09 -6.56 -14.27
C GLU A 248 -10.42 -7.85 -14.75
N LEU A 249 -9.38 -8.33 -14.05
CA LEU A 249 -8.74 -9.59 -14.38
C LEU A 249 -9.69 -10.79 -14.23
N LEU A 250 -10.43 -10.83 -13.12
CA LEU A 250 -11.37 -11.89 -12.79
C LEU A 250 -12.58 -11.93 -13.72
N THR A 251 -13.11 -10.77 -14.09
CA THR A 251 -14.43 -10.66 -14.71
C THR A 251 -14.39 -10.36 -16.20
N GLU A 252 -13.26 -9.89 -16.72
CA GLU A 252 -13.11 -9.48 -18.12
C GLU A 252 -11.90 -10.12 -18.79
N THR A 253 -10.68 -9.88 -18.29
CA THR A 253 -9.44 -10.25 -19.00
C THR A 253 -9.29 -11.76 -19.20
N TYR A 254 -9.57 -12.54 -18.15
CA TYR A 254 -9.45 -14.00 -18.19
C TYR A 254 -10.80 -14.71 -18.22
N ASN A 255 -11.90 -13.97 -18.10
CA ASN A 255 -13.24 -14.55 -18.00
C ASN A 255 -13.76 -14.96 -19.38
N GLN A 256 -13.64 -16.25 -19.68
CA GLN A 256 -14.00 -16.80 -20.99
C GLN A 256 -15.43 -17.31 -21.05
N ASN A 257 -16.10 -17.50 -19.91
CA ASN A 257 -17.45 -18.04 -19.85
C ASN A 257 -18.27 -17.42 -18.71
N LEU A 258 -19.19 -16.51 -19.09
CA LEU A 258 -20.07 -15.80 -18.16
C LEU A 258 -21.14 -16.68 -17.52
N GLU A 259 -21.40 -17.88 -18.06
CA GLU A 259 -22.40 -18.81 -17.50
C GLU A 259 -21.85 -19.60 -16.30
N GLN A 260 -20.53 -19.68 -16.14
CA GLN A 260 -19.89 -20.42 -15.05
C GLN A 260 -19.64 -19.53 -13.85
N PRO A 261 -19.86 -20.02 -12.61
CA PRO A 261 -19.53 -19.25 -11.42
C PRO A 261 -18.02 -18.98 -11.32
N ILE A 262 -17.65 -17.83 -10.76
CA ILE A 262 -16.26 -17.54 -10.38
C ILE A 262 -16.00 -18.20 -9.02
N LEU A 263 -15.21 -19.27 -9.04
CA LEU A 263 -14.86 -20.10 -7.87
C LEU A 263 -13.43 -19.86 -7.39
N HIS A 264 -13.12 -20.27 -6.16
CA HIS A 264 -11.81 -20.10 -5.55
C HIS A 264 -10.61 -20.60 -6.40
N PRO A 265 -10.63 -21.80 -7.04
CA PRO A 265 -9.49 -22.25 -7.88
C PRO A 265 -9.21 -21.33 -9.08
N TYR A 266 -10.24 -20.70 -9.62
CA TYR A 266 -10.11 -19.75 -10.72
C TYR A 266 -9.47 -18.44 -10.26
N PHE A 267 -9.85 -17.96 -9.06
CA PHE A 267 -9.17 -16.84 -8.40
C PHE A 267 -7.67 -17.10 -8.23
N GLU A 268 -7.29 -18.26 -7.67
CA GLU A 268 -5.90 -18.61 -7.40
C GLU A 268 -5.03 -18.62 -8.68
N GLY A 269 -5.57 -19.17 -9.77
CA GLY A 269 -4.89 -19.16 -11.07
C GLY A 269 -4.63 -17.75 -11.61
N ILE A 270 -5.59 -16.82 -11.45
CA ILE A 270 -5.43 -15.42 -11.88
C ILE A 270 -4.53 -14.66 -10.91
N TYR A 271 -4.64 -14.91 -9.60
CA TYR A 271 -3.81 -14.33 -8.57
C TYR A 271 -2.33 -14.67 -8.78
N ALA A 272 -2.01 -15.91 -9.15
CA ALA A 272 -0.66 -16.32 -9.52
C ALA A 272 -0.13 -15.54 -10.74
N LYS A 273 -0.97 -15.26 -11.76
CA LYS A 273 -0.61 -14.42 -12.91
C LYS A 273 -0.41 -12.96 -12.52
N ALA A 274 -1.26 -12.42 -11.65
CA ALA A 274 -1.09 -11.06 -11.11
C ALA A 274 0.24 -10.93 -10.36
N LEU A 275 0.59 -11.91 -9.54
CA LEU A 275 1.84 -11.93 -8.77
C LEU A 275 3.10 -12.13 -9.61
N ASN A 276 3.04 -12.83 -10.75
CA ASN A 276 4.27 -13.28 -11.44
C ASN A 276 4.39 -12.80 -12.89
N LEU A 277 3.30 -12.61 -13.61
CA LEU A 277 3.28 -12.39 -15.05
C LEU A 277 2.91 -10.95 -15.42
N LEU A 278 1.90 -10.38 -14.76
CA LEU A 278 1.28 -9.15 -15.22
C LEU A 278 2.01 -7.90 -14.72
N PRO A 279 2.22 -6.89 -15.59
CA PRO A 279 2.72 -5.60 -15.16
C PRO A 279 1.61 -4.83 -14.44
N ASN A 280 1.96 -4.18 -13.32
CA ASN A 280 1.10 -3.21 -12.66
C ASN A 280 1.94 -1.97 -12.31
N ASN A 281 1.62 -0.82 -12.92
CA ASN A 281 2.41 0.41 -12.79
C ASN A 281 2.52 0.91 -11.34
N ASN A 282 1.49 0.70 -10.51
CA ASN A 282 1.54 1.07 -9.10
C ASN A 282 2.58 0.24 -8.35
N ILE A 283 2.57 -1.08 -8.57
CA ILE A 283 3.52 -2.01 -7.97
C ILE A 283 4.94 -1.73 -8.44
N LEU A 284 5.14 -1.48 -9.73
CA LEU A 284 6.45 -1.10 -10.28
C LEU A 284 6.96 0.21 -9.67
N ASN A 285 6.08 1.20 -9.49
CA ASN A 285 6.41 2.43 -8.80
C ASN A 285 6.79 2.18 -7.34
N ILE A 286 5.99 1.42 -6.57
CA ILE A 286 6.28 1.06 -5.18
C ILE A 286 7.66 0.39 -5.06
N ILE A 287 7.95 -0.60 -5.90
CA ILE A 287 9.26 -1.26 -5.95
C ILE A 287 10.38 -0.25 -6.25
N SER A 288 10.17 0.66 -7.21
CA SER A 288 11.16 1.68 -7.58
C SER A 288 11.52 2.65 -6.44
N LYS A 289 10.59 2.88 -5.51
CA LYS A 289 10.78 3.74 -4.33
C LYS A 289 11.40 2.94 -3.18
N ALA A 290 10.91 1.72 -2.94
CA ALA A 290 11.41 0.82 -1.90
C ALA A 290 12.88 0.40 -2.10
N LYS A 291 13.31 0.18 -3.35
CA LYS A 291 14.66 -0.30 -3.67
C LYS A 291 15.75 0.77 -3.54
N GLN A 292 15.40 2.04 -3.36
CA GLN A 292 16.42 3.10 -3.35
C GLN A 292 17.34 2.94 -2.13
N PRO A 293 18.66 3.20 -2.28
CA PRO A 293 19.63 2.95 -1.22
C PRO A 293 19.30 3.56 0.16
N PRO A 294 18.72 4.78 0.27
CA PRO A 294 18.35 5.36 1.57
C PRO A 294 17.24 4.59 2.30
N TYR A 295 16.32 3.95 1.56
CA TYR A 295 15.10 3.35 2.13
C TYR A 295 15.16 1.83 2.21
N LYS A 296 15.96 1.18 1.35
CA LYS A 296 16.11 -0.28 1.33
C LYS A 296 16.43 -0.89 2.71
N PRO A 297 17.36 -0.35 3.53
CA PRO A 297 17.61 -0.89 4.86
C PRO A 297 16.38 -0.94 5.76
N PHE A 298 15.54 0.09 5.70
CA PHE A 298 14.29 0.17 6.47
C PHE A 298 13.29 -0.89 6.01
N ILE A 299 13.15 -1.10 4.69
CA ILE A 299 12.26 -2.14 4.15
C ILE A 299 12.74 -3.55 4.56
N LEU A 300 14.05 -3.81 4.53
CA LEU A 300 14.63 -5.06 5.00
C LEU A 300 14.42 -5.25 6.52
N GLU A 301 14.42 -4.16 7.29
CA GLU A 301 14.06 -4.19 8.70
C GLU A 301 12.58 -4.51 8.93
N LEU A 302 11.71 -4.01 8.05
CA LEU A 302 10.27 -4.25 8.09
C LEU A 302 9.88 -5.73 7.90
N PHE A 303 10.72 -6.50 7.21
CA PHE A 303 10.56 -7.95 7.04
C PHE A 303 11.09 -8.78 8.23
N GLN A 304 11.68 -8.18 9.28
CA GLN A 304 12.19 -8.92 10.44
C GLN A 304 11.08 -9.26 11.45
N THR A 305 11.15 -10.44 12.08
CA THR A 305 10.09 -10.94 12.99
C THR A 305 10.14 -10.36 14.41
N LYS A 306 11.26 -9.74 14.83
CA LYS A 306 11.51 -9.48 16.26
C LYS A 306 10.88 -8.21 16.83
N LYS A 307 10.69 -7.16 16.04
CA LYS A 307 10.29 -5.85 16.58
C LYS A 307 9.45 -5.06 15.58
N LYS A 308 8.24 -4.67 16.00
CA LYS A 308 7.44 -3.68 15.27
C LYS A 308 8.13 -2.32 15.33
N VAL A 309 8.16 -1.63 14.20
CA VAL A 309 8.72 -0.29 14.08
C VAL A 309 7.61 0.72 14.37
N ASN A 310 7.84 1.63 15.32
CA ASN A 310 6.88 2.69 15.61
C ASN A 310 6.73 3.60 14.39
N PHE A 311 5.50 3.99 14.09
CA PHE A 311 5.27 5.00 13.06
C PHE A 311 5.57 6.38 13.64
N LEU A 312 6.55 7.07 13.04
CA LEU A 312 6.91 8.44 13.37
C LEU A 312 6.74 9.29 12.11
N TYR A 313 5.75 10.19 12.11
CA TYR A 313 5.42 10.95 10.91
C TYR A 313 6.52 11.93 10.50
N ASP A 314 7.30 12.41 11.47
CA ASP A 314 8.44 13.32 11.32
C ASP A 314 9.75 12.60 10.94
N ASP A 315 9.77 11.26 10.91
CA ASP A 315 10.89 10.50 10.36
C ASP A 315 10.86 10.60 8.82
N PRO A 316 11.92 11.15 8.18
CA PRO A 316 11.93 11.37 6.73
C PRO A 316 11.82 10.07 5.90
N ILE A 317 12.34 8.95 6.40
CA ILE A 317 12.27 7.65 5.73
C ILE A 317 10.85 7.11 5.78
N ILE A 318 10.25 7.08 6.97
CA ILE A 318 8.86 6.61 7.15
C ILE A 318 7.92 7.50 6.33
N ASN A 319 8.08 8.82 6.43
CA ASN A 319 7.25 9.76 5.70
C ASN A 319 7.33 9.54 4.18
N PHE A 320 8.54 9.45 3.61
CA PHE A 320 8.71 9.20 2.18
C PHE A 320 8.05 7.90 1.75
N LEU A 321 8.28 6.81 2.48
CA LEU A 321 7.72 5.49 2.16
C LEU A 321 6.20 5.48 2.26
N TYR A 322 5.64 6.13 3.29
CA TYR A 322 4.20 6.27 3.49
C TYR A 322 3.54 7.08 2.37
N MET A 323 4.12 8.23 2.02
CA MET A 323 3.64 9.10 0.94
C MET A 323 3.64 8.39 -0.43
N ASN A 324 4.58 7.47 -0.65
CA ASN A 324 4.67 6.69 -1.87
C ASN A 324 3.85 5.38 -1.84
N GLY A 325 3.12 5.11 -0.75
CA GLY A 325 2.30 3.89 -0.59
C GLY A 325 3.12 2.61 -0.48
N VAL A 326 4.38 2.70 -0.02
CA VAL A 326 5.22 1.53 0.26
C VAL A 326 4.91 0.94 1.64
N VAL A 327 4.55 1.81 2.59
CA VAL A 327 4.14 1.45 3.94
C VAL A 327 2.85 2.19 4.32
N ASP A 328 2.19 1.72 5.36
CA ASP A 328 0.96 2.27 5.91
C ASP A 328 1.00 2.21 7.45
N ILE A 329 -0.06 2.72 8.10
CA ILE A 329 -0.19 2.82 9.54
C ILE A 329 -0.96 1.61 10.10
N GLU A 330 -0.42 1.00 11.15
CA GLU A 330 -1.09 0.01 11.98
C GLU A 330 -1.38 0.63 13.35
N GLU A 331 -2.66 0.79 13.69
CA GLU A 331 -3.07 1.21 15.03
C GLU A 331 -3.44 -0.02 15.87
N VAL A 332 -2.73 -0.22 16.98
CA VAL A 332 -2.98 -1.30 17.94
C VAL A 332 -3.45 -0.66 19.25
N GLY A 333 -4.73 -0.88 19.57
CA GLY A 333 -5.35 -0.23 20.72
C GLY A 333 -5.39 1.29 20.57
N THR A 334 -5.13 2.02 21.65
CA THR A 334 -5.29 3.49 21.69
C THR A 334 -3.99 4.28 21.61
N SER A 335 -2.83 3.64 21.72
CA SER A 335 -1.54 4.34 21.87
C SER A 335 -0.39 3.74 21.05
N GLU A 336 -0.54 2.50 20.57
CA GLU A 336 0.53 1.84 19.85
C GLU A 336 0.30 2.00 18.35
N ILE A 337 1.18 2.76 17.70
CA ILE A 337 1.09 3.05 16.28
C ILE A 337 2.37 2.55 15.62
N TYR A 338 2.22 1.58 14.74
CA TYR A 338 3.32 0.92 14.05
C TYR A 338 3.25 1.16 12.55
N VAL A 339 4.40 1.02 11.91
CA VAL A 339 4.45 0.91 10.45
C VAL A 339 3.93 -0.49 10.08
N LYS A 340 3.23 -0.61 8.94
CA LYS A 340 2.88 -1.88 8.26
C LYS A 340 3.09 -1.81 6.75
N PHE A 341 3.14 -2.94 6.04
CA PHE A 341 2.88 -2.93 4.60
C PHE A 341 1.39 -2.63 4.34
N PRO A 342 1.03 -1.93 3.25
CA PRO A 342 -0.35 -1.51 3.03
C PRO A 342 -1.32 -2.68 2.83
N CYS A 343 -0.87 -3.75 2.17
CA CYS A 343 -1.63 -4.98 2.00
C CYS A 343 -0.71 -6.19 1.75
N PRO A 344 -1.19 -7.43 1.99
CA PRO A 344 -0.41 -8.65 1.73
C PRO A 344 0.11 -8.75 0.30
N TYR A 345 -0.67 -8.32 -0.70
CA TYR A 345 -0.23 -8.34 -2.10
C TYR A 345 1.02 -7.47 -2.34
N ILE A 346 1.07 -6.24 -1.80
CA ILE A 346 2.25 -5.36 -1.91
C ILE A 346 3.45 -5.99 -1.19
N GLN A 347 3.22 -6.57 -0.01
CA GLN A 347 4.25 -7.25 0.76
C GLN A 347 4.85 -8.44 -0.01
N LYS A 348 4.03 -9.29 -0.62
CA LYS A 348 4.45 -10.40 -1.51
C LYS A 348 5.27 -9.90 -2.69
N ARG A 349 4.85 -8.81 -3.33
CA ARG A 349 5.56 -8.19 -4.46
C ARG A 349 6.93 -7.65 -4.05
N LEU A 350 7.03 -7.00 -2.89
CA LEU A 350 8.31 -6.52 -2.35
C LEU A 350 9.21 -7.69 -1.91
N PHE A 351 8.66 -8.67 -1.21
CA PHE A 351 9.38 -9.87 -0.77
C PHE A 351 10.00 -10.61 -1.96
N ASN A 352 9.20 -10.91 -3.00
CA ASN A 352 9.67 -11.56 -4.21
C ASN A 352 10.74 -10.74 -4.95
N TYR A 353 10.59 -9.41 -4.97
CA TYR A 353 11.59 -8.53 -5.58
C TYR A 353 12.92 -8.59 -4.83
N PHE A 354 12.92 -8.37 -3.51
CA PHE A 354 14.15 -8.36 -2.72
C PHE A 354 14.82 -9.73 -2.64
N ALA A 355 14.04 -10.81 -2.64
CA ALA A 355 14.59 -12.15 -2.72
C ALA A 355 15.41 -12.34 -4.02
N ARG A 356 14.82 -12.01 -5.18
CA ARG A 356 15.49 -12.12 -6.50
C ARG A 356 16.60 -11.11 -6.71
N GLU A 357 16.54 -9.96 -6.03
CA GLU A 357 17.61 -8.96 -6.07
C GLU A 357 18.84 -9.44 -5.30
N LEU A 358 18.63 -10.08 -4.15
CA LEU A 358 19.71 -10.56 -3.29
C LEU A 358 20.31 -11.90 -3.74
N TYR A 359 19.51 -12.74 -4.39
CA TYR A 359 19.89 -14.08 -4.79
C TYR A 359 19.43 -14.38 -6.20
N GLN A 360 20.30 -15.02 -6.98
CA GLN A 360 19.97 -15.57 -8.28
C GLN A 360 19.25 -16.92 -8.11
N GLU A 361 18.68 -17.46 -9.20
CA GLU A 361 18.14 -18.82 -9.19
C GLU A 361 19.21 -19.80 -8.69
N MET A 362 18.82 -20.69 -7.78
CA MET A 362 19.70 -21.71 -7.25
C MET A 362 19.58 -22.97 -8.10
N ASP A 363 20.70 -23.42 -8.66
CA ASP A 363 20.80 -24.66 -9.44
C ASP A 363 21.70 -25.67 -8.72
N GLY A 364 21.53 -26.95 -9.06
CA GLY A 364 22.38 -28.02 -8.54
C GLY A 364 22.27 -28.24 -7.03
N LEU A 365 21.08 -28.01 -6.45
CA LEU A 365 20.83 -28.18 -5.02
C LEU A 365 20.94 -29.63 -4.53
N TYR A 366 20.85 -30.59 -5.46
CA TYR A 366 21.04 -32.01 -5.24
C TYR A 366 21.64 -32.63 -6.51
N GLY A 367 22.35 -33.75 -6.35
CA GLY A 367 22.97 -34.47 -7.46
C GLY A 367 21.92 -35.15 -8.36
N PRO A 368 22.19 -35.36 -9.66
CA PRO A 368 21.24 -36.00 -10.58
C PRO A 368 20.90 -37.46 -10.23
N PHE A 369 21.73 -38.11 -9.40
CA PHE A 369 21.53 -39.49 -8.92
C PHE A 369 21.31 -39.56 -7.41
N GLU A 370 21.10 -38.41 -6.76
CA GLU A 370 20.86 -38.35 -5.34
C GLU A 370 19.45 -38.89 -5.03
N ASP A 371 19.36 -39.80 -4.06
CA ASP A 371 18.08 -40.29 -3.58
C ASP A 371 17.45 -39.24 -2.64
N LEU A 372 16.28 -38.75 -3.04
CA LEU A 372 15.50 -37.75 -2.30
C LEU A 372 14.27 -38.35 -1.62
N SER A 373 14.10 -39.67 -1.61
CA SER A 373 12.94 -40.36 -1.04
C SER A 373 12.76 -40.14 0.46
N ASP A 374 13.83 -39.75 1.17
CA ASP A 374 13.79 -39.34 2.58
C ASP A 374 13.11 -37.98 2.79
N THR A 375 13.06 -37.15 1.75
CA THR A 375 12.65 -35.74 1.78
C THR A 375 11.37 -35.50 1.01
N ILE A 376 11.23 -36.08 -0.17
CA ILE A 376 10.05 -35.93 -1.03
C ILE A 376 9.72 -37.23 -1.72
N THR A 377 8.44 -37.56 -1.72
CA THR A 377 7.82 -38.69 -2.42
C THR A 377 6.65 -38.18 -3.21
N ASP A 378 6.08 -38.96 -4.13
CA ASP A 378 4.93 -38.55 -4.96
C ASP A 378 3.69 -38.05 -4.17
N HIS A 379 3.63 -38.33 -2.87
CA HIS A 379 2.47 -38.06 -2.03
C HIS A 379 2.75 -37.14 -0.84
N ASN A 380 4.01 -36.91 -0.47
CA ASN A 380 4.34 -36.21 0.76
C ASN A 380 5.72 -35.53 0.72
N ILE A 381 5.86 -34.47 1.54
CA ILE A 381 7.13 -33.80 1.83
C ILE A 381 7.47 -33.99 3.30
N ASN A 382 8.67 -34.49 3.58
CA ASN A 382 9.24 -34.52 4.91
C ASN A 382 9.93 -33.18 5.21
N ILE A 383 9.19 -32.24 5.82
CA ILE A 383 9.69 -30.90 6.10
C ILE A 383 10.92 -30.91 7.02
N ARG A 384 11.02 -31.86 7.96
CA ARG A 384 12.20 -32.00 8.83
C ARG A 384 13.45 -32.28 8.00
N GLN A 385 13.40 -33.26 7.09
CA GLN A 385 14.55 -33.58 6.23
C GLN A 385 14.85 -32.47 5.22
N LEU A 386 13.82 -31.79 4.71
CA LEU A 386 13.99 -30.63 3.83
C LEU A 386 14.77 -29.50 4.53
N LEU A 387 14.48 -29.23 5.81
CA LEU A 387 15.19 -28.23 6.60
C LEU A 387 16.62 -28.67 6.94
N VAL A 388 16.86 -29.96 7.21
CA VAL A 388 18.22 -30.49 7.41
C VAL A 388 19.07 -30.26 6.16
N ARG A 389 18.54 -30.59 4.97
CA ARG A 389 19.21 -30.35 3.69
C ARG A 389 19.44 -28.87 3.42
N TYR A 390 18.46 -28.02 3.76
CA TYR A 390 18.62 -26.57 3.67
C TYR A 390 19.75 -26.06 4.57
N GLU A 391 19.81 -26.48 5.83
CA GLU A 391 20.86 -26.07 6.76
C GLU A 391 22.24 -26.52 6.26
N GLN A 392 22.37 -27.77 5.77
CA GLN A 392 23.61 -28.28 5.19
C GLN A 392 24.05 -27.45 3.98
N TYR A 393 23.12 -27.13 3.08
CA TYR A 393 23.39 -26.26 1.93
C TYR A 393 23.83 -24.86 2.36
N LEU A 394 23.11 -24.26 3.33
CA LEU A 394 23.43 -22.95 3.87
C LEU A 394 24.82 -22.92 4.51
N GLN A 395 25.19 -23.94 5.28
CA GLN A 395 26.50 -24.04 5.93
C GLN A 395 27.63 -24.23 4.90
N ALA A 396 27.43 -25.11 3.91
CA ALA A 396 28.43 -25.37 2.86
C ALA A 396 28.70 -24.15 1.97
N ASN A 397 27.67 -23.32 1.72
CA ASN A 397 27.75 -22.17 0.80
C ASN A 397 27.74 -20.81 1.51
N ARG A 398 27.85 -20.81 2.85
CA ARG A 398 27.63 -19.62 3.69
C ARG A 398 28.46 -18.41 3.28
N GLU A 399 29.73 -18.62 2.99
CA GLU A 399 30.64 -17.52 2.63
C GLU A 399 30.23 -16.85 1.31
N MET A 400 29.73 -17.63 0.36
CA MET A 400 29.18 -17.13 -0.91
C MET A 400 27.84 -16.42 -0.67
N ILE A 401 26.92 -17.06 0.04
CA ILE A 401 25.57 -16.55 0.33
C ILE A 401 25.62 -15.20 1.07
N LEU A 402 26.55 -15.06 2.02
CA LEU A 402 26.66 -13.88 2.88
C LEU A 402 27.66 -12.83 2.38
N LYS A 403 28.31 -13.07 1.23
CA LYS A 403 29.34 -12.17 0.68
C LYS A 403 28.79 -10.75 0.49
N GLU A 404 27.69 -10.64 -0.26
CA GLU A 404 27.05 -9.37 -0.61
C GLU A 404 25.77 -9.11 0.18
N ALA A 405 25.46 -9.97 1.16
CA ALA A 405 24.29 -9.82 2.00
C ALA A 405 24.30 -8.46 2.73
N PRO A 406 23.16 -7.74 2.73
CA PRO A 406 23.04 -6.48 3.44
C PRO A 406 23.24 -6.72 4.94
N ARG A 407 23.94 -5.78 5.58
CA ARG A 407 24.27 -5.82 7.02
C ARG A 407 23.70 -4.60 7.72
N ARG A 408 23.27 -4.79 8.96
CA ARG A 408 22.80 -3.70 9.81
C ARG A 408 23.96 -2.79 10.17
N LYS A 409 23.70 -1.49 10.24
CA LYS A 409 24.76 -0.49 10.50
C LYS A 409 25.27 -0.51 11.94
N ASN A 410 24.45 -0.95 12.89
CA ASN A 410 24.73 -0.91 14.32
C ASN A 410 25.65 -2.05 14.79
N ASP A 411 25.49 -3.26 14.26
CA ASP A 411 26.22 -4.45 14.73
C ASP A 411 26.85 -5.29 13.61
N LEU A 412 26.75 -4.82 12.36
CA LEU A 412 27.28 -5.48 11.15
C LEU A 412 26.73 -6.89 10.92
N ARG A 413 25.68 -7.30 11.65
CA ARG A 413 25.01 -8.57 11.44
C ARG A 413 24.16 -8.50 10.18
N VAL A 414 24.01 -9.64 9.52
CA VAL A 414 23.12 -9.79 8.36
C VAL A 414 21.68 -9.63 8.82
N TYR A 415 20.84 -8.97 8.02
CA TYR A 415 19.41 -8.84 8.30
C TYR A 415 18.75 -10.23 8.34
N GLU A 416 17.86 -10.47 9.30
CA GLU A 416 17.11 -11.73 9.38
C GLU A 416 16.36 -12.06 8.09
N ALA A 417 15.73 -11.04 7.49
CA ALA A 417 15.00 -11.17 6.23
C ALA A 417 15.83 -11.80 5.10
N VAL A 418 17.16 -11.64 5.13
CA VAL A 418 18.08 -12.25 4.16
C VAL A 418 17.99 -13.78 4.20
N PHE A 419 17.92 -14.37 5.41
CA PHE A 419 17.76 -15.81 5.56
C PHE A 419 16.37 -16.28 5.15
N HIS A 420 15.33 -15.47 5.38
CA HIS A 420 13.96 -15.79 4.92
C HIS A 420 13.86 -15.78 3.39
N PHE A 421 14.44 -14.77 2.74
CA PHE A 421 14.51 -14.69 1.28
C PHE A 421 15.29 -15.86 0.68
N HIS A 422 16.44 -16.18 1.29
CA HIS A 422 17.27 -17.29 0.87
C HIS A 422 16.52 -18.62 1.01
N PHE A 423 15.87 -18.84 2.15
CA PHE A 423 15.11 -20.07 2.39
C PHE A 423 13.93 -20.21 1.42
N TYR A 424 13.19 -19.12 1.18
CA TYR A 424 12.13 -19.12 0.18
C TYR A 424 12.63 -19.51 -1.21
N LEU A 425 13.73 -18.91 -1.68
CA LEU A 425 14.29 -19.24 -2.99
C LEU A 425 14.87 -20.66 -3.04
N TYR A 426 15.45 -21.14 -1.94
CA TYR A 426 15.87 -22.53 -1.83
C TYR A 426 14.69 -23.48 -2.01
N LEU A 427 13.56 -23.24 -1.33
CA LEU A 427 12.36 -24.05 -1.49
C LEU A 427 11.83 -24.02 -2.93
N VAL A 428 11.75 -22.83 -3.53
CA VAL A 428 11.31 -22.65 -4.93
C VAL A 428 12.21 -23.43 -5.89
N SER A 429 13.53 -23.34 -5.73
CA SER A 429 14.49 -24.06 -6.57
C SER A 429 14.51 -25.56 -6.31
N PHE A 430 14.50 -25.99 -5.04
CA PHE A 430 14.57 -27.40 -4.65
C PHE A 430 13.34 -28.17 -5.14
N LEU A 431 12.17 -27.54 -5.07
CA LEU A 431 10.90 -28.14 -5.44
C LEU A 431 10.48 -27.86 -6.89
N ARG A 432 11.30 -27.16 -7.69
CA ARG A 432 10.93 -26.70 -9.06
C ARG A 432 10.52 -27.83 -10.00
N ASN A 433 11.12 -29.01 -9.84
CA ASN A 433 10.84 -30.18 -10.67
C ASN A 433 9.68 -31.03 -10.15
N TYR A 434 9.06 -30.61 -9.06
CA TYR A 434 7.89 -31.22 -8.47
C TYR A 434 6.70 -30.29 -8.74
N GLU A 435 5.48 -30.84 -8.80
CA GLU A 435 4.26 -30.05 -8.91
C GLU A 435 3.90 -29.34 -7.59
N ALA A 436 4.92 -28.82 -6.89
CA ALA A 436 4.79 -28.09 -5.64
C ALA A 436 4.66 -26.59 -5.92
N GLN A 437 3.83 -25.93 -5.14
CA GLN A 437 3.64 -24.48 -5.20
C GLN A 437 4.05 -23.86 -3.86
N ILE A 438 4.89 -22.83 -3.90
CA ILE A 438 5.44 -22.19 -2.71
C ILE A 438 4.97 -20.74 -2.68
N TYR A 439 4.32 -20.34 -1.58
CA TYR A 439 3.75 -19.01 -1.42
C TYR A 439 4.22 -18.38 -0.11
N PRO A 440 4.80 -17.17 -0.13
CA PRO A 440 4.94 -16.39 1.08
C PRO A 440 3.59 -15.79 1.46
N GLU A 441 3.13 -16.05 2.68
CA GLU A 441 1.93 -15.46 3.29
C GLU A 441 2.30 -14.54 4.45
N PHE A 442 1.45 -13.55 4.67
CA PHE A 442 1.66 -12.48 5.67
C PHE A 442 0.35 -12.21 6.42
N PRO A 443 -0.02 -13.08 7.39
CA PRO A 443 -1.35 -13.09 7.99
C PRO A 443 -1.58 -11.92 8.95
N THR A 444 -0.57 -11.46 9.70
CA THR A 444 -0.71 -10.28 10.58
C THR A 444 0.54 -9.39 10.63
N GLY A 445 0.37 -8.12 10.24
CA GLY A 445 1.34 -7.05 10.49
C GLY A 445 2.73 -7.28 9.90
N ASN A 446 3.65 -6.37 10.21
CA ASN A 446 5.02 -6.46 9.73
C ASN A 446 5.79 -7.63 10.34
N GLY A 447 6.58 -8.30 9.51
CA GLY A 447 7.65 -9.18 9.94
C GLY A 447 7.29 -10.65 10.17
N GLN A 448 6.01 -11.05 10.24
CA GLN A 448 5.64 -12.46 10.24
C GLN A 448 5.68 -12.98 8.81
N ILE A 449 6.60 -13.90 8.52
CA ILE A 449 6.73 -14.51 7.19
C ILE A 449 6.39 -15.97 7.34
N ASP A 450 5.33 -16.38 6.67
CA ASP A 450 4.94 -17.77 6.61
C ASP A 450 5.16 -18.27 5.19
N LEU A 451 5.76 -19.44 5.03
CA LEU A 451 5.90 -20.09 3.74
C LEU A 451 4.92 -21.25 3.69
N LEU A 452 3.99 -21.18 2.74
CA LEU A 452 3.05 -22.25 2.45
C LEU A 452 3.57 -23.07 1.28
N ILE A 453 3.59 -24.39 1.45
CA ILE A 453 3.90 -25.34 0.38
C ILE A 453 2.64 -26.14 0.09
N ARG A 454 2.12 -26.06 -1.14
CA ARG A 454 1.07 -26.96 -1.62
C ARG A 454 1.69 -28.05 -2.47
N TYR A 455 1.45 -29.30 -2.10
CA TYR A 455 1.98 -30.46 -2.82
C TYR A 455 1.09 -31.67 -2.61
N ALA A 456 0.82 -32.44 -3.67
CA ALA A 456 -0.01 -33.66 -3.63
C ALA A 456 -1.37 -33.48 -2.90
N GLY A 457 -2.01 -32.31 -3.06
CA GLY A 457 -3.28 -31.98 -2.41
C GLY A 457 -3.18 -31.60 -0.93
N GLN A 458 -1.97 -31.60 -0.36
CA GLN A 458 -1.70 -31.21 1.03
C GLN A 458 -1.17 -29.77 1.11
N LEU A 459 -1.36 -29.14 2.26
CA LEU A 459 -0.83 -27.82 2.59
C LEU A 459 0.11 -27.94 3.79
N PHE A 460 1.37 -27.55 3.60
CA PHE A 460 2.38 -27.50 4.65
C PHE A 460 2.65 -26.04 5.02
N GLY A 461 2.39 -25.66 6.27
CA GLY A 461 2.65 -24.31 6.78
C GLY A 461 3.99 -24.23 7.51
N LEU A 462 4.85 -23.31 7.10
CA LEU A 462 6.14 -23.05 7.75
C LEU A 462 6.15 -21.61 8.28
N GLU A 463 6.02 -21.44 9.60
CA GLU A 463 6.15 -20.14 10.24
C GLU A 463 7.63 -19.83 10.53
N LEU A 464 8.15 -18.76 9.95
CA LEU A 464 9.56 -18.38 10.10
C LEU A 464 9.71 -17.40 11.26
N LYS A 465 10.62 -17.72 12.19
CA LYS A 465 10.99 -16.84 13.31
C LYS A 465 12.48 -16.90 13.55
N SER A 466 13.02 -15.83 14.11
CA SER A 466 14.30 -15.93 14.80
C SER A 466 14.13 -16.41 16.23
N PHE A 467 14.96 -17.35 16.68
CA PHE A 467 15.06 -17.66 18.10
C PHE A 467 15.77 -16.52 18.84
N ALA A 468 15.23 -16.15 20.00
CA ALA A 468 15.80 -15.11 20.86
C ALA A 468 15.97 -15.62 22.29
N ASP A 469 14.89 -16.15 22.86
CA ASP A 469 14.85 -16.66 24.23
C ASP A 469 13.67 -17.63 24.40
N GLN A 470 13.65 -18.35 25.52
CA GLN A 470 12.62 -19.37 25.81
C GLN A 470 11.20 -18.78 25.94
N ARG A 471 11.05 -17.54 26.42
CA ARG A 471 9.74 -16.90 26.58
C ARG A 471 9.14 -16.58 25.21
N SER A 472 9.96 -16.03 24.32
CA SER A 472 9.60 -15.74 22.94
C SER A 472 9.29 -17.03 22.17
N TYR A 473 10.04 -18.10 22.40
CA TYR A 473 9.77 -19.43 21.84
C TYR A 473 8.40 -20.00 22.24
N ARG A 474 8.04 -19.96 23.54
CA ARG A 474 6.72 -20.45 23.99
C ARG A 474 5.57 -19.68 23.35
N LYS A 475 5.70 -18.36 23.22
CA LYS A 475 4.71 -17.54 22.50
C LYS A 475 4.63 -17.92 21.02
N ALA A 476 5.76 -18.22 20.39
CA ALA A 476 5.79 -18.64 18.99
C ALA A 476 5.07 -19.98 18.78
N LEU A 477 5.16 -20.93 19.73
CA LEU A 477 4.39 -22.18 19.68
C LEU A 477 2.87 -21.92 19.69
N GLU A 478 2.39 -21.07 20.60
CA GLU A 478 0.97 -20.71 20.67
C GLU A 478 0.49 -19.97 19.41
N GLN A 479 1.34 -19.09 18.86
CA GLN A 479 1.06 -18.38 17.61
C GLN A 479 0.96 -19.33 16.42
N ALA A 480 1.92 -20.26 16.28
CA ALA A 480 1.92 -21.26 15.22
C ALA A 480 0.68 -22.17 15.31
N ALA A 481 0.31 -22.60 16.52
CA ALA A 481 -0.90 -23.40 16.71
C ALA A 481 -2.17 -22.65 16.31
N LYS A 482 -2.26 -21.35 16.64
CA LYS A 482 -3.37 -20.50 16.21
C LYS A 482 -3.39 -20.35 14.69
N TYR A 483 -2.23 -20.14 14.07
CA TYR A 483 -2.14 -19.94 12.63
C TYR A 483 -2.47 -21.22 11.84
N ALA A 484 -2.05 -22.39 12.31
CA ALA A 484 -2.46 -23.68 11.73
C ALA A 484 -3.99 -23.85 11.68
N GLN A 485 -4.69 -23.39 12.73
CA GLN A 485 -6.14 -23.38 12.76
C GLN A 485 -6.74 -22.44 11.70
N GLU A 486 -6.15 -21.26 11.49
CA GLU A 486 -6.56 -20.31 10.44
C GLU A 486 -6.32 -20.91 9.03
N LEU A 487 -5.27 -21.71 8.86
CA LEU A 487 -4.97 -22.45 7.63
C LEU A 487 -5.80 -23.74 7.47
N SER A 488 -6.59 -24.13 8.49
CA SER A 488 -7.31 -25.41 8.54
C SER A 488 -6.41 -26.65 8.37
N VAL A 489 -5.21 -26.62 8.95
CA VAL A 489 -4.25 -27.75 8.98
C VAL A 489 -4.04 -28.26 10.40
N THR A 490 -3.76 -29.56 10.54
CA THR A 490 -3.51 -30.21 11.84
C THR A 490 -2.05 -30.17 12.27
N GLU A 491 -1.13 -29.84 11.35
CA GLU A 491 0.30 -29.79 11.59
C GLU A 491 0.90 -28.51 11.00
N ILE A 492 1.87 -27.92 11.71
CA ILE A 492 2.60 -26.74 11.26
C ILE A 492 4.06 -26.81 11.73
N TRP A 493 4.98 -26.27 10.93
CA TRP A 493 6.41 -26.23 11.26
C TRP A 493 6.82 -24.84 11.70
N LEU A 494 7.39 -24.74 12.90
CA LEU A 494 7.95 -23.50 13.43
C LEU A 494 9.45 -23.49 13.16
N VAL A 495 9.88 -22.77 12.12
CA VAL A 495 11.27 -22.70 11.67
C VAL A 495 12.01 -21.58 12.40
N LEU A 496 12.99 -21.97 13.23
CA LEU A 496 13.69 -21.09 14.15
C LEU A 496 15.12 -20.82 13.67
N PHE A 497 15.36 -19.65 13.10
CA PHE A 497 16.70 -19.20 12.72
C PHE A 497 17.50 -18.80 13.96
N ILE A 498 18.70 -19.36 14.11
CA ILE A 498 19.59 -19.10 15.24
C ILE A 498 21.05 -19.01 14.78
N GLU A 499 21.89 -18.23 15.47
CA GLU A 499 23.31 -18.10 15.11
C GLU A 499 24.07 -19.39 15.36
N SER A 500 23.88 -20.03 16.52
CA SER A 500 24.43 -21.34 16.83
C SER A 500 23.51 -22.10 17.77
N VAL A 501 23.50 -23.42 17.67
CA VAL A 501 22.76 -24.31 18.56
C VAL A 501 23.52 -25.62 18.74
N ASP A 502 23.61 -26.10 19.98
CA ASP A 502 24.20 -27.40 20.29
C ASP A 502 23.14 -28.52 20.30
N GLU A 503 23.60 -29.77 20.26
CA GLU A 503 22.71 -30.94 20.21
C GLU A 503 21.77 -31.00 21.41
N LYS A 504 22.27 -30.65 22.61
CA LYS A 504 21.46 -30.61 23.83
C LYS A 504 20.28 -29.66 23.72
N ASN A 505 20.47 -28.49 23.12
CA ASN A 505 19.38 -27.54 22.89
C ASN A 505 18.47 -27.97 21.74
N ARG A 506 18.97 -28.65 20.70
CA ARG A 506 18.10 -29.26 19.68
C ARG A 506 17.18 -30.31 20.30
N GLU A 507 17.72 -31.24 21.08
CA GLU A 507 16.93 -32.24 21.81
C GLU A 507 15.85 -31.61 22.70
N LEU A 508 16.16 -30.48 23.36
CA LEU A 508 15.24 -29.81 24.26
C LEU A 508 14.12 -29.04 23.55
N PHE A 509 14.41 -28.37 22.43
CA PHE A 509 13.50 -27.41 21.81
C PHE A 509 12.90 -27.87 20.47
N GLU A 510 13.46 -28.89 19.82
CA GLU A 510 12.88 -29.52 18.62
C GLU A 510 11.91 -30.67 18.95
N THR A 511 11.25 -30.55 20.11
CA THR A 511 10.22 -31.48 20.56
C THR A 511 8.85 -30.99 20.11
N ASP A 512 8.04 -31.90 19.54
CA ASP A 512 6.69 -31.59 19.08
C ASP A 512 5.82 -31.05 20.23
N TYR A 513 5.12 -29.95 19.94
CA TYR A 513 4.19 -29.31 20.86
C TYR A 513 2.77 -29.55 20.39
N PHE A 514 2.01 -30.34 21.16
CA PHE A 514 0.59 -30.58 20.90
C PHE A 514 -0.28 -29.58 21.66
N GLU A 515 -1.04 -28.77 20.92
CA GLU A 515 -1.99 -27.82 21.46
C GLU A 515 -3.38 -28.47 21.51
N ASN A 516 -3.79 -28.86 22.73
CA ASN A 516 -5.02 -29.64 22.96
C ASN A 516 -6.31 -28.90 22.56
N ALA A 517 -6.35 -27.57 22.65
CA ALA A 517 -7.57 -26.80 22.45
C ALA A 517 -7.95 -26.66 20.96
N ARG A 518 -6.96 -26.71 20.09
CA ARG A 518 -7.05 -26.58 18.63
C ARG A 518 -6.84 -27.90 17.92
N GLY A 519 -6.28 -28.91 18.60
CA GLY A 519 -5.98 -30.20 18.00
C GLY A 519 -4.86 -30.11 16.96
N VAL A 520 -3.88 -29.25 17.21
CA VAL A 520 -2.78 -28.94 16.29
C VAL A 520 -1.45 -29.41 16.88
N THR A 521 -0.61 -30.01 16.06
CA THR A 521 0.80 -30.27 16.38
C THR A 521 1.70 -29.21 15.75
N VAL A 522 2.54 -28.58 16.58
CA VAL A 522 3.58 -27.66 16.14
C VAL A 522 4.93 -28.39 16.19
N HIS A 523 5.64 -28.39 15.08
CA HIS A 523 6.96 -29.00 14.91
C HIS A 523 8.07 -27.92 14.91
N PRO A 524 8.64 -27.57 16.07
CA PRO A 524 9.75 -26.61 16.14
C PRO A 524 11.04 -27.21 15.59
N LEU A 525 11.73 -26.47 14.71
CA LEU A 525 12.97 -26.92 14.06
C LEU A 525 13.97 -25.75 13.95
N PHE A 526 15.21 -25.95 14.36
CA PHE A 526 16.24 -24.91 14.21
C PHE A 526 16.91 -24.95 12.85
N VAL A 527 17.24 -23.76 12.35
CA VAL A 527 18.17 -23.55 11.24
C VAL A 527 19.35 -22.71 11.73
N GLN A 528 20.54 -23.30 11.74
CA GLN A 528 21.77 -22.63 12.13
C GLN A 528 22.29 -21.72 11.02
N THR A 529 22.55 -20.46 11.37
CA THR A 529 22.96 -19.38 10.43
C THR A 529 24.40 -18.90 10.65
N GLY A 530 25.01 -19.16 11.81
CA GLY A 530 26.42 -18.91 12.12
C GLY A 530 27.33 -20.01 11.56
N LYS A 531 28.64 -19.86 11.75
CA LYS A 531 29.59 -20.94 11.42
C LYS A 531 29.42 -22.05 12.45
N GLY A 532 29.14 -23.27 11.97
CA GLY A 532 29.13 -24.49 12.79
C GLY A 532 30.51 -24.94 13.23
#